data_AF-A0A5N7JV68-F1
#
_entry.id   AF-A0A5N7JV68-F1
#
_cell.length_a   1.000
_cell.length_b   1.000
_cell.length_c   1.000
_cell.angle_alpha   90.00
_cell.angle_beta   90.00
_cell.angle_gamma   90.00
#
_symmetry.space_group_name_H-M   'P 1'
#
loop_
_entity.id
_entity.type
_entity.pdbx_description
1 polymer ?
#
loop_
_entity_poly.entity_id
_entity_poly.type
_entity_poly.pdbx_seq_one_letter_code
_entity_poly.pdbx_strand_id
1 'polypeptide(L)'
;NEQQSLRKETDKVQSWLYESAVESDRNIIEVVSAIAKERGSTNAQVALAWLLGQSAVVSPIVGVTRVEQLDELVASLRLELDVEELSRLSAPYTPHLAPEYR
;
A
#
# COMPACT_ATOMS: atom_id res chain seq x y z
N ASN A 1 2.97 14.48 -6.27
CA ASN A 1 4.05 15.19 -5.55
C ASN A 1 5.33 14.38 -5.62
N GLU A 2 6.10 14.54 -6.68
CA GLU A 2 7.45 14.00 -6.76
C GLU A 2 8.41 14.94 -6.03
N GLN A 3 8.66 14.69 -4.76
CA GLN A 3 9.70 15.43 -4.04
C GLN A 3 11.05 14.78 -4.33
N GLN A 4 11.83 15.41 -5.22
CA GLN A 4 13.26 15.12 -5.38
C GLN A 4 13.96 15.52 -4.09
N SER A 5 14.52 14.55 -3.37
CA SER A 5 15.36 14.79 -2.20
C SER A 5 16.78 14.39 -2.52
N LEU A 6 17.76 15.03 -1.88
CA LEU A 6 19.17 14.69 -2.04
C LEU A 6 19.44 13.20 -1.74
N ARG A 7 18.69 12.62 -0.80
CA ARG A 7 18.73 11.17 -0.54
C ARG A 7 18.28 10.37 -1.75
N LYS A 8 17.16 10.73 -2.39
CA LYS A 8 16.66 10.00 -3.56
C LYS A 8 17.66 9.98 -4.73
N GLU A 9 18.43 11.04 -4.90
CA GLU A 9 19.45 11.12 -5.97
C GLU A 9 20.73 10.33 -5.65
N THR A 10 21.11 10.25 -4.37
CA THR A 10 22.41 9.70 -3.96
C THR A 10 22.33 8.27 -3.40
N ASP A 11 21.16 7.87 -2.92
CA ASP A 11 20.92 6.57 -2.29
C ASP A 11 20.71 5.49 -3.36
N LYS A 12 21.82 4.88 -3.79
CA LYS A 12 21.83 3.73 -4.72
C LYS A 12 20.98 2.56 -4.20
N VAL A 13 20.75 2.48 -2.88
CA VAL A 13 19.87 1.45 -2.29
C VAL A 13 18.44 1.65 -2.76
N GLN A 14 17.99 2.89 -2.66
CA GLN A 14 16.64 3.29 -3.03
C GLN A 14 16.37 3.10 -4.53
N SER A 15 17.33 3.49 -5.38
CA SER A 15 17.23 3.28 -6.83
C SER A 15 17.03 1.79 -7.17
N TRP A 16 17.89 0.89 -6.66
CA TRP A 16 17.77 -0.54 -6.98
C TRP A 16 16.41 -1.12 -6.54
N LEU A 17 15.94 -0.74 -5.35
CA LEU A 17 14.81 -1.39 -4.70
C LEU A 17 13.48 -1.00 -5.35
N TYR A 18 13.34 0.27 -5.76
CA TYR A 18 12.06 0.83 -6.17
C TYR A 18 11.92 1.08 -7.68
N GLU A 19 13.00 1.25 -8.45
CA GLU A 19 12.87 1.61 -9.87
C GLU A 19 12.13 0.57 -10.72
N SER A 20 12.34 -0.72 -10.47
CA SER A 20 11.68 -1.78 -11.25
C SER A 20 10.21 -1.98 -10.91
N ALA A 21 9.72 -1.40 -9.81
CA ALA A 21 8.35 -1.58 -9.32
C ALA A 21 7.46 -0.34 -9.52
N VAL A 22 7.99 0.75 -10.09
CA VAL A 22 7.24 2.02 -10.24
C VAL A 22 5.91 1.81 -10.96
N GLU A 23 5.88 0.97 -11.99
CA GLU A 23 4.66 0.73 -12.75
C GLU A 23 3.65 -0.14 -11.98
N SER A 24 4.11 -1.20 -11.29
CA SER A 24 3.24 -1.99 -10.42
C SER A 24 2.69 -1.15 -9.26
N ASP A 25 3.51 -0.27 -8.68
CA ASP A 25 3.10 0.62 -7.58
C ASP A 25 1.98 1.57 -8.04
N ARG A 26 2.08 2.12 -9.26
CA ARG A 26 1.01 2.95 -9.85
C ARG A 26 -0.27 2.15 -10.01
N ASN A 27 -0.21 0.95 -10.58
CA ASN A 27 -1.37 0.10 -10.77
C ASN A 27 -2.03 -0.29 -9.43
N ILE A 28 -1.23 -0.60 -8.40
CA ILE A 28 -1.71 -0.85 -7.04
C ILE A 28 -2.48 0.37 -6.51
N ILE A 29 -1.90 1.57 -6.64
CA ILE A 29 -2.53 2.83 -6.18
C ILE A 29 -3.85 3.09 -6.89
N GLU A 30 -3.92 2.83 -8.20
CA GLU A 30 -5.16 2.99 -8.98
C GLU A 30 -6.26 2.05 -8.50
N VAL A 31 -5.95 0.78 -8.27
CA VAL A 31 -6.91 -0.21 -7.76
C VAL A 31 -7.39 0.17 -6.36
N VAL A 32 -6.47 0.52 -5.45
CA VAL A 32 -6.81 0.97 -4.09
C VAL A 32 -7.74 2.18 -4.14
N SER A 33 -7.44 3.15 -5.00
CA SER A 33 -8.24 4.38 -5.14
C SER A 33 -9.62 4.11 -5.74
N ALA A 34 -9.73 3.16 -6.68
CA ALA A 34 -11.02 2.76 -7.24
C ALA A 34 -11.92 2.13 -6.17
N ILE A 35 -11.40 1.16 -5.41
CA ILE A 35 -12.14 0.49 -4.33
C ILE A 35 -12.51 1.48 -3.22
N ALA A 36 -11.59 2.37 -2.83
CA ALA A 36 -11.86 3.41 -1.85
C ALA A 36 -13.05 4.29 -2.27
N LYS A 37 -13.09 4.70 -3.55
CA LYS A 37 -14.20 5.48 -4.10
C LYS A 37 -15.50 4.70 -4.15
N GLU A 38 -15.47 3.42 -4.55
CA GLU A 38 -16.63 2.52 -4.59
C GLU A 38 -17.25 2.32 -3.19
N ARG A 39 -16.39 2.23 -2.16
CA ARG A 39 -16.79 2.01 -0.76
C ARG A 39 -17.08 3.29 0.04
N GLY A 40 -16.76 4.46 -0.51
CA GLY A 40 -16.82 5.72 0.24
C GLY A 40 -15.80 5.79 1.38
N SER A 41 -14.69 5.07 1.25
CA SER A 41 -13.60 4.95 2.22
C SER A 41 -12.37 5.72 1.76
N THR A 42 -11.35 5.83 2.61
CA THR A 42 -10.05 6.37 2.22
C THR A 42 -9.11 5.29 1.70
N ASN A 43 -8.10 5.68 0.93
CA ASN A 43 -7.06 4.75 0.46
C ASN A 43 -6.35 4.05 1.63
N ALA A 44 -6.13 4.77 2.74
CA ALA A 44 -5.48 4.22 3.92
C ALA A 44 -6.36 3.15 4.59
N GLN A 45 -7.68 3.36 4.64
CA GLN A 45 -8.63 2.37 5.16
C GLN A 45 -8.64 1.11 4.31
N VAL A 46 -8.69 1.23 2.98
CA VAL A 46 -8.66 0.06 2.07
C VAL A 46 -7.35 -0.71 2.21
N ALA A 47 -6.21 -0.01 2.21
CA ALA A 47 -4.91 -0.64 2.34
C ALA A 47 -4.75 -1.37 3.68
N LEU A 48 -5.19 -0.76 4.79
CA LEU A 48 -5.11 -1.37 6.11
C LEU A 48 -6.09 -2.55 6.26
N ALA A 49 -7.30 -2.45 5.73
CA ALA A 49 -8.27 -3.56 5.71
C ALA A 49 -7.72 -4.77 4.92
N TRP A 50 -7.09 -4.54 3.76
CA TRP A 50 -6.45 -5.59 2.98
C TRP A 50 -5.33 -6.27 3.77
N LEU A 51 -4.48 -5.48 4.44
CA LEU A 51 -3.36 -6.00 5.23
C LEU A 51 -3.85 -6.85 6.41
N LEU A 52 -4.91 -6.40 7.10
CA LEU A 52 -5.54 -7.14 8.21
C LEU A 52 -6.21 -8.44 7.76
N GLY A 53 -6.64 -8.54 6.50
CA GLY A 53 -7.22 -9.74 5.93
C GLY A 53 -6.21 -10.84 5.58
N GLN A 54 -4.91 -10.55 5.61
CA GLN A 54 -3.88 -11.54 5.28
C GLN A 54 -3.62 -12.48 6.46
N SER A 55 -3.69 -13.79 6.22
CA SER A 55 -3.52 -14.80 7.28
C SER A 55 -2.15 -14.78 7.97
N ALA A 56 -1.13 -14.26 7.29
CA ALA A 56 0.22 -14.12 7.84
C ALA A 56 0.39 -12.89 8.75
N VAL A 57 -0.59 -11.99 8.79
CA VAL A 57 -0.52 -10.73 9.53
C VAL A 57 -1.24 -10.89 10.86
N VAL A 58 -0.49 -10.75 11.97
CA VAL A 58 -1.05 -10.81 13.33
C VAL A 58 -1.50 -9.44 13.82
N SER A 59 -0.65 -8.42 13.67
CA SER A 59 -0.97 -7.04 14.03
C SER A 59 -0.13 -6.07 13.20
N PRO A 60 -0.74 -5.18 12.41
CA PRO A 60 -0.01 -4.12 11.71
C PRO A 60 0.47 -3.05 12.70
N ILE A 61 1.63 -2.44 12.40
CA ILE A 61 2.14 -1.27 13.10
C ILE A 61 1.85 -0.05 12.22
N VAL A 62 1.16 0.95 12.78
CA VAL A 62 0.83 2.19 12.08
C VAL A 62 1.48 3.39 12.77
N GLY A 63 2.08 4.27 11.97
CA GLY A 63 2.63 5.53 12.44
C GLY A 63 1.70 6.68 12.07
N VAL A 64 1.28 7.47 13.06
CA VAL A 64 0.41 8.64 12.87
C VAL A 64 1.03 9.86 13.53
N THR A 65 0.86 11.04 12.91
CA THR A 65 1.35 12.31 13.47
C THR A 65 0.20 13.22 13.92
N ARG A 66 -1.05 12.85 13.59
CA ARG A 66 -2.26 13.54 14.00
C ARG A 66 -3.31 12.53 14.46
N VAL A 67 -4.15 12.94 15.41
CA VAL A 67 -5.18 12.07 16.00
C VAL A 67 -6.23 11.66 14.98
N GLU A 68 -6.58 12.54 14.04
CA GLU A 68 -7.59 12.25 13.02
C GLU A 68 -7.15 11.09 12.10
N GLN A 69 -5.83 10.91 11.90
CA GLN A 69 -5.31 9.76 11.16
C GLN A 69 -5.49 8.45 11.93
N LEU A 70 -5.41 8.50 13.27
CA LEU A 70 -5.69 7.32 14.09
C LEU A 70 -7.15 6.92 13.95
N ASP A 71 -8.08 7.87 14.06
CA ASP A 71 -9.51 7.61 13.91
C ASP A 71 -9.85 7.06 12.52
N GLU A 72 -9.24 7.63 11.48
CA GLU A 72 -9.36 7.15 10.10
C GLU A 72 -8.91 5.68 9.97
N LEU A 73 -7.75 5.33 10.52
CA LEU A 73 -7.21 3.97 10.46
C LEU A 73 -8.01 2.99 11.32
N VAL A 74 -8.51 3.40 12.49
CA VAL A 74 -9.37 2.54 13.33
C VAL A 74 -10.65 2.17 12.59
N ALA A 75 -11.20 3.07 11.77
CA ALA A 75 -12.37 2.76 10.95
C ALA A 75 -12.13 1.67 9.90
N SER A 76 -10.88 1.36 9.53
CA SER A 76 -10.56 0.25 8.62
C SER A 76 -10.94 -1.12 9.20
N LEU A 77 -11.01 -1.25 10.53
CA LEU A 77 -11.38 -2.50 11.20
C LEU A 77 -12.82 -2.94 10.90
N ARG A 78 -13.65 -2.04 10.37
CA ARG A 78 -15.04 -2.29 10.01
C ARG A 78 -15.24 -2.50 8.50
N LEU A 79 -14.17 -2.38 7.71
CA LEU A 79 -14.21 -2.55 6.28
C LEU A 79 -13.87 -3.99 5.94
N GLU A 80 -14.89 -4.78 5.59
CA GLU A 80 -14.72 -6.13 5.07
C GLU A 80 -14.63 -6.09 3.55
N LEU A 81 -13.50 -6.52 3.01
CA LEU A 81 -13.27 -6.61 1.57
C LEU A 81 -13.77 -7.97 1.06
N ASP A 82 -14.51 -7.96 -0.04
CA ASP A 82 -14.98 -9.19 -0.65
C ASP A 82 -13.89 -9.88 -1.49
N VAL A 83 -14.19 -11.08 -1.97
CA VAL A 83 -13.23 -11.91 -2.72
C VAL A 83 -12.79 -11.24 -4.02
N GLU A 84 -13.68 -10.48 -4.67
CA GLU A 84 -13.36 -9.76 -5.91
C GLU A 84 -12.41 -8.60 -5.63
N GLU A 85 -12.67 -7.82 -4.59
CA GLU A 85 -11.80 -6.73 -4.15
C GLU A 85 -10.43 -7.22 -3.72
N LEU A 86 -10.37 -8.30 -2.93
CA LEU A 86 -9.10 -8.91 -2.53
C LEU A 86 -8.30 -9.40 -3.74
N SER A 87 -8.98 -9.97 -4.75
CA SER A 87 -8.34 -10.38 -6.00
C SER A 87 -7.82 -9.19 -6.79
N ARG A 88 -8.62 -8.12 -6.93
CA ARG A 88 -8.22 -6.87 -7.59
C ARG A 88 -7.00 -6.26 -6.94
N LEU A 89 -6.98 -6.16 -5.62
CA LEU A 89 -5.88 -5.55 -4.83
C LEU A 89 -4.56 -6.30 -4.97
N SER A 90 -4.61 -7.63 -5.09
CA SER A 90 -3.41 -8.47 -5.18
C SER A 90 -2.90 -8.67 -6.62
N ALA A 91 -3.76 -8.48 -7.63
CA ALA A 91 -3.41 -8.73 -9.04
C ALA A 91 -2.21 -7.93 -9.59
N PRO A 92 -2.04 -6.62 -9.30
CA PRO A 92 -0.93 -5.84 -9.86
C PRO A 92 0.41 -6.03 -9.11
N TYR A 93 0.45 -6.82 -8.03
CA TYR A 93 1.64 -6.97 -7.21
C TYR A 93 2.78 -7.66 -7.97
N THR A 94 3.96 -7.03 -7.96
CA THR A 94 5.21 -7.60 -8.47
C THR A 94 6.22 -7.71 -7.32
N PRO A 95 6.77 -8.91 -7.02
CA PRO A 95 7.78 -9.06 -5.99
C PRO A 95 9.05 -8.27 -6.29
N HIS A 96 9.60 -7.59 -5.29
CA HIS A 96 10.93 -7.00 -5.38
C HIS A 96 11.98 -8.12 -5.26
N LEU A 97 12.74 -8.36 -6.33
CA LEU A 97 13.83 -9.34 -6.31
C LEU A 97 14.98 -8.84 -5.43
N ALA A 98 15.47 -9.71 -4.54
CA ALA A 98 16.69 -9.40 -3.80
C ALA A 98 17.89 -9.34 -4.76
N PRO A 99 18.94 -8.55 -4.44
CA PRO A 99 20.06 -8.31 -5.34
C PRO A 99 20.78 -9.56 -5.83
N GLU A 100 20.75 -10.63 -5.02
CA GLU A 100 21.39 -11.92 -5.29
C GLU A 100 20.63 -12.81 -6.31
N TYR A 101 19.41 -12.42 -6.71
CA TYR A 101 18.57 -13.16 -7.66
C TYR A 101 18.28 -12.37 -8.95
N ARG A 102 19.10 -11.36 -9.27
CA ARG A 102 19.03 -10.55 -10.49
C ARG A 102 20.20 -10.87 -11.41
#